data_AF-A0A7C7WXG9-F1
#
_entry.id   AF-A0A7C7WXG9-F1
#
_cell.length_a   1.000
_cell.length_b   1.000
_cell.length_c   1.000
_cell.angle_alpha   90.00
_cell.angle_beta   90.00
_cell.angle_gamma   90.00
#
_symmetry.space_group_name_H-M   'P 1'
#
loop_
_entity.id
_entity.type
_entity.pdbx_description
1 polymer ?
#
loop_
_entity_poly.entity_id
_entity_poly.type
_entity_poly.pdbx_seq_one_letter_code
_entity_poly.pdbx_strand_id
1 'polypeptide(L)'
;MPYTFHCPNCGTEQPASDSLAGQQARCPGCEQMVPVPTRDEALAAEKSKRHATAATAVASPPGNGDADSGSFVSFGDGEKVDREAEMDMTPMVDVTFLLLIFFMVTAAFTVQKTIEVPKPENTDQPSTVQLDEEQEDEAVTIHIDEDNMYTVITPDDEFECPSVQEMYVRLRDAMSATPKPERLIVQANGEATHERVITALDAGAEVGLTDVQLVTVEDDF
;
A
#
# COMPACT_ATOMS: atom_id res chain seq x y z
N MET A 1 41.76 11.00 9.24
CA MET A 1 41.87 9.66 8.62
C MET A 1 40.46 9.22 8.28
N PRO A 2 40.17 8.68 7.09
CA PRO A 2 38.86 8.08 6.84
C PRO A 2 38.67 6.89 7.77
N TYR A 3 37.53 6.82 8.47
CA TYR A 3 37.10 5.64 9.20
C TYR A 3 35.86 5.07 8.52
N THR A 4 35.62 3.78 8.67
CA THR A 4 34.46 3.11 8.07
C THR A 4 33.40 2.87 9.12
N PHE A 5 32.14 3.02 8.74
CA PHE A 5 30.99 2.64 9.56
C PHE A 5 29.99 1.88 8.71
N HIS A 6 29.19 1.02 9.34
CA HIS A 6 28.14 0.29 8.62
C HIS A 6 26.84 1.10 8.65
N CYS A 7 26.16 1.16 7.51
CA CYS A 7 24.82 1.72 7.45
C CYS A 7 23.84 0.85 8.29
N PRO A 8 23.07 1.43 9.23
CA PRO A 8 22.07 0.69 10.01
C PRO A 8 20.89 0.21 9.17
N ASN A 9 20.67 0.79 7.97
CA ASN A 9 19.54 0.44 7.11
C ASN A 9 19.87 -0.69 6.11
N CYS A 10 21.09 -0.70 5.54
CA CYS A 10 21.47 -1.67 4.51
C CYS A 10 22.73 -2.50 4.82
N GLY A 11 23.41 -2.24 5.94
CA GLY A 11 24.61 -2.98 6.35
C GLY A 11 25.88 -2.68 5.55
N THR A 12 25.80 -1.91 4.46
CA THR A 12 26.94 -1.59 3.59
C THR A 12 27.95 -0.72 4.33
N GLU A 13 29.25 -1.01 4.16
CA GLU A 13 30.36 -0.22 4.72
C GLU A 13 30.49 1.12 3.99
N GLN A 14 30.50 2.21 4.77
CA GLN A 14 30.60 3.57 4.26
C GLN A 14 31.84 4.26 4.83
N PRO A 15 32.68 4.90 3.98
CA PRO A 15 33.76 5.73 4.45
C PRO A 15 33.20 7.06 4.98
N ALA A 16 33.55 7.41 6.21
CA ALA A 16 33.28 8.72 6.81
C ALA A 16 34.57 9.52 6.96
N SER A 17 34.49 10.83 6.69
CA SER A 17 35.54 11.80 7.01
C SER A 17 35.22 12.52 8.33
N ASP A 18 36.26 13.03 9.01
CA ASP A 18 36.11 13.78 10.27
C ASP A 18 35.18 15.01 10.14
N SER A 19 35.02 15.56 8.92
CA SER A 19 34.12 16.69 8.65
C SER A 19 32.63 16.36 8.66
N LEU A 20 32.28 15.08 8.48
CA LEU A 20 30.90 14.59 8.38
C LEU A 20 30.48 13.82 9.64
N ALA A 21 31.36 13.71 10.64
CA ALA A 21 31.07 13.06 11.91
C ALA A 21 29.97 13.82 12.67
N GLY A 22 28.88 13.15 13.03
CA GLY A 22 27.71 13.75 13.69
C GLY A 22 26.71 14.44 12.74
N GLN A 23 26.95 14.42 11.43
CA GLN A 23 26.01 14.91 10.42
C GLN A 23 25.27 13.76 9.73
N GLN A 24 24.18 14.08 9.03
CA GLN A 24 23.45 13.13 8.20
C GLN A 24 24.07 13.08 6.80
N ALA A 25 24.47 11.90 6.35
CA ALA A 25 24.98 11.67 5.01
C ALA A 25 24.07 10.71 4.24
N ARG A 26 23.95 10.89 2.93
CA ARG A 26 23.17 10.00 2.07
C ARG A 26 23.96 8.72 1.81
N CYS A 27 23.37 7.57 2.11
CA CYS A 27 24.01 6.28 1.86
C CYS A 27 23.91 5.90 0.36
N PRO A 28 25.00 5.51 -0.33
CA PRO A 28 24.98 5.08 -1.73
C PRO A 28 24.36 3.69 -1.94
N GLY A 29 24.16 2.90 -0.88
CA GLY A 29 23.54 1.57 -0.98
C GLY A 29 22.01 1.61 -0.92
N CYS A 30 21.43 2.47 -0.07
CA CYS A 30 19.99 2.52 0.17
C CYS A 30 19.37 3.90 -0.03
N GLU A 31 20.14 4.89 -0.52
CA GLU A 31 19.74 6.28 -0.78
C GLU A 31 19.13 7.09 0.38
N GLN A 32 18.97 6.49 1.56
CA GLN A 32 18.45 7.11 2.77
C GLN A 32 19.47 8.05 3.43
N MET A 33 18.98 9.08 4.14
CA MET A 33 19.79 9.90 5.03
C MET A 33 20.09 9.10 6.31
N VAL A 34 21.38 8.89 6.60
CA VAL A 34 21.85 8.10 7.72
C VAL A 34 22.73 8.98 8.62
N PRO A 35 22.53 8.96 9.95
CA PRO A 35 23.42 9.65 10.87
C PRO A 35 24.81 9.01 10.85
N VAL A 36 25.84 9.80 10.57
CA VAL A 36 27.23 9.36 10.64
C VAL A 36 27.67 9.39 12.11
N PRO A 37 27.96 8.23 12.73
CA PRO A 37 28.37 8.18 14.13
C PRO A 37 29.68 8.92 14.33
N THR A 38 29.89 9.49 15.50
CA THR A 38 31.18 10.13 15.84
C THR A 38 32.29 9.08 15.93
N ARG A 39 33.54 9.51 15.79
CA ARG A 39 34.70 8.60 15.81
C ARG A 39 34.78 7.75 17.09
N ASP A 40 34.42 8.31 18.24
CA ASP A 40 34.43 7.60 19.51
C ASP A 40 33.31 6.54 19.57
N GLU A 41 32.15 6.82 18.99
CA GLU A 41 31.04 5.87 18.87
C GLU A 41 31.35 4.74 17.87
N ALA A 42 32.01 5.06 16.75
CA ALA A 42 32.45 4.06 15.78
C ALA A 42 33.47 3.08 16.38
N LEU A 43 34.43 3.59 17.18
CA LEU A 43 35.41 2.75 17.90
C LEU A 43 34.77 1.92 19.02
N ALA A 44 33.72 2.42 19.67
CA ALA A 44 32.94 1.65 20.65
C ALA A 44 32.14 0.51 20.00
N ALA A 45 31.56 0.75 18.82
CA ALA A 45 30.82 -0.26 18.05
C ALA A 45 31.71 -1.44 17.59
N GLU A 46 32.95 -1.18 17.18
CA GLU A 46 33.92 -2.24 16.85
C GLU A 46 34.29 -3.11 18.07
N LYS A 47 34.41 -2.51 19.26
CA LYS A 47 34.70 -3.27 20.50
C LYS A 47 33.57 -4.23 20.88
N SER A 48 32.32 -3.83 20.65
CA SER A 48 31.15 -4.66 20.94
C SER A 48 31.03 -5.87 19.99
N LYS A 49 31.41 -5.70 18.72
CA LYS A 49 31.43 -6.81 17.73
C LYS A 49 32.48 -7.88 18.04
N ARG A 50 33.65 -7.52 18.60
CA ARG A 50 34.71 -8.50 18.93
C ARG A 50 34.33 -9.47 20.06
N HIS A 51 33.34 -9.13 20.89
CA HIS A 51 32.84 -10.03 21.93
C HIS A 51 31.78 -11.03 21.43
N ALA A 52 31.25 -10.87 20.21
CA ALA A 52 30.21 -11.76 19.66
C ALA A 52 30.76 -12.93 18.82
N THR A 53 32.05 -12.95 18.45
CA THR A 53 32.62 -13.94 17.51
C THR A 53 33.33 -15.13 18.18
N ALA A 54 32.99 -15.50 19.42
CA ALA A 54 33.60 -16.64 20.13
C ALA A 54 32.79 -17.95 20.06
N ALA A 55 31.60 -17.96 19.43
CA ALA A 55 30.71 -19.13 19.45
C ALA A 55 30.25 -19.53 18.04
N THR A 56 31.16 -19.98 17.17
CA THR A 56 30.87 -20.86 16.02
C THR A 56 32.18 -21.46 15.51
N ALA A 57 32.48 -22.69 15.90
CA ALA A 57 33.49 -23.51 15.25
C ALA A 57 33.11 -24.99 15.39
N VAL A 58 32.23 -25.50 14.52
CA VAL A 58 32.10 -26.93 14.25
C VAL A 58 31.75 -27.17 12.78
N ALA A 59 32.77 -27.57 12.01
CA ALA A 59 32.75 -28.33 10.75
C ALA A 59 34.24 -28.67 10.49
N SER A 60 34.72 -29.86 10.11
CA SER A 60 34.21 -31.13 9.59
C SER A 60 35.37 -32.17 9.69
N PRO A 61 35.18 -33.48 9.40
CA PRO A 61 36.12 -34.57 9.74
C PRO A 61 37.24 -34.76 8.69
N PRO A 62 38.33 -35.50 9.02
CA PRO A 62 38.51 -36.82 8.38
C PRO A 62 39.30 -37.85 9.24
N GLY A 63 39.21 -39.14 8.90
CA GLY A 63 40.24 -40.11 9.32
C GLY A 63 39.76 -41.56 9.44
N ASN A 64 39.76 -42.26 8.31
CA ASN A 64 39.62 -43.72 8.25
C ASN A 64 40.92 -44.37 8.74
N GLY A 65 40.81 -45.36 9.62
CA GLY A 65 41.93 -46.18 10.09
C GLY A 65 41.42 -47.56 10.50
N ASP A 66 41.71 -48.52 9.64
CA ASP A 66 41.34 -49.94 9.73
C ASP A 66 42.09 -50.73 10.83
N ALA A 67 41.54 -51.91 11.12
CA ALA A 67 42.08 -53.08 11.85
C ALA A 67 42.01 -52.98 13.40
N ASP A 68 41.61 -53.98 14.18
CA ASP A 68 41.69 -55.43 13.99
C ASP A 68 40.76 -56.19 14.97
N SER A 69 40.37 -57.39 14.56
CA SER A 69 40.04 -58.59 15.37
C SER A 69 38.72 -58.70 16.16
N GLY A 70 37.93 -59.71 15.75
CA GLY A 70 37.68 -60.85 16.62
C GLY A 70 36.35 -60.94 17.38
N SER A 71 35.36 -61.54 16.72
CA SER A 71 34.39 -62.52 17.28
C SER A 71 33.61 -62.19 18.58
N PHE A 72 32.30 -61.96 18.43
CA PHE A 72 31.28 -62.77 19.11
C PHE A 72 29.90 -62.48 18.49
N VAL A 73 29.34 -63.46 17.80
CA VAL A 73 27.93 -63.48 17.39
C VAL A 73 27.07 -63.79 18.61
N SER A 74 26.20 -62.85 18.98
CA SER A 74 25.03 -63.14 19.81
C SER A 74 23.79 -62.85 18.99
N PHE A 75 23.17 -63.93 18.51
CA PHE A 75 21.79 -63.94 18.05
C PHE A 75 20.90 -63.79 19.28
N GLY A 76 20.28 -62.63 19.43
CA GLY A 76 19.25 -62.35 20.41
C GLY A 76 18.01 -61.86 19.68
N ASP A 77 16.98 -62.68 19.74
CA ASP A 77 15.61 -62.50 19.25
C ASP A 77 15.07 -61.07 19.36
N GLY A 78 14.33 -60.67 18.34
CA GLY A 78 13.67 -59.38 18.29
C GLY A 78 12.55 -59.26 19.32
N GLU A 79 12.62 -58.19 20.10
CA GLU A 79 11.46 -57.58 20.70
C GLU A 79 11.39 -56.14 20.17
N LYS A 80 10.32 -55.84 19.43
CA LYS A 80 10.06 -54.52 18.86
C LYS A 80 9.92 -53.53 20.01
N VAL A 81 10.90 -52.63 20.15
CA VAL A 81 10.72 -51.43 20.97
C VAL A 81 9.86 -50.48 20.14
N ASP A 82 8.55 -50.44 20.46
CA ASP A 82 7.68 -49.31 20.12
C ASP A 82 8.29 -48.06 20.77
N ARG A 83 9.23 -47.43 20.08
CA ARG A 83 9.47 -46.00 20.28
C ARG A 83 8.29 -45.33 19.61
N GLU A 84 7.28 -45.01 20.42
CA GLU A 84 6.27 -44.02 20.06
C GLU A 84 7.01 -42.87 19.36
N ALA A 85 6.77 -42.72 18.06
CA ALA A 85 7.39 -41.68 17.28
C ALA A 85 6.97 -40.36 17.95
N GLU A 86 7.92 -39.67 18.59
CA GLU A 86 7.70 -38.30 19.05
C GLU A 86 7.21 -37.52 17.83
N MET A 87 5.93 -37.17 17.85
CA MET A 87 5.30 -36.49 16.74
C MET A 87 5.89 -35.09 16.69
N ASP A 88 6.78 -34.86 15.71
CA ASP A 88 7.36 -33.55 15.48
C ASP A 88 6.22 -32.55 15.23
N MET A 89 5.97 -31.68 16.22
CA MET A 89 4.95 -30.63 16.14
C MET A 89 5.46 -29.41 15.36
N THR A 90 6.76 -29.33 15.12
CA THR A 90 7.44 -28.29 14.32
C THR A 90 6.76 -28.01 12.97
N PRO A 91 6.42 -29.02 12.13
CA PRO A 91 5.70 -28.78 10.88
C PRO A 91 4.27 -28.23 11.08
N MET A 92 3.56 -28.58 12.16
CA MET A 92 2.22 -28.05 12.41
C MET A 92 2.25 -26.58 12.79
N VAL A 93 3.22 -26.18 13.63
CA VAL A 93 3.41 -24.79 14.03
C VAL A 93 3.84 -23.94 12.84
N ASP A 94 4.74 -24.43 11.99
CA ASP A 94 5.23 -23.71 10.81
C ASP A 94 4.11 -23.40 9.81
N VAL A 95 3.24 -24.38 9.50
CA VAL A 95 2.09 -24.15 8.60
C VAL A 95 1.16 -23.08 9.15
N THR A 96 0.87 -23.07 10.46
CA THR A 96 0.03 -22.02 11.05
C THR A 96 0.71 -20.65 11.04
N PHE A 97 2.03 -20.58 11.24
CA PHE A 97 2.78 -19.34 11.24
C PHE A 97 2.87 -18.71 9.85
N LEU A 98 3.09 -19.53 8.81
CA LEU A 98 3.07 -19.10 7.40
C LEU A 98 1.70 -18.54 7.01
N LEU A 99 0.61 -19.14 7.49
CA LEU A 99 -0.75 -18.63 7.24
C LEU A 99 -1.00 -17.29 7.93
N LEU A 100 -0.54 -17.11 9.18
CA LEU A 100 -0.69 -15.83 9.90
C LEU A 100 0.09 -14.69 9.22
N ILE A 101 1.31 -14.94 8.76
CA ILE A 101 2.10 -13.95 8.02
C ILE A 101 1.38 -13.60 6.71
N PHE A 102 0.89 -14.59 5.97
CA PHE A 102 0.14 -14.36 4.74
C PHE A 102 -1.11 -13.49 4.99
N PHE A 103 -1.89 -13.78 6.04
CA PHE A 103 -3.06 -12.97 6.39
C PHE A 103 -2.70 -11.56 6.84
N MET A 104 -1.64 -11.39 7.64
CA MET A 104 -1.19 -10.07 8.10
C MET A 104 -0.71 -9.19 6.93
N VAL A 105 0.06 -9.77 6.01
CA VAL A 105 0.56 -9.06 4.83
C VAL A 105 -0.58 -8.76 3.85
N THR A 106 -1.48 -9.70 3.59
CA THR A 106 -2.64 -9.48 2.69
C THR A 106 -3.65 -8.47 3.25
N ALA A 107 -3.85 -8.43 4.58
CA ALA A 107 -4.68 -7.43 5.24
C ALA A 107 -4.10 -6.01 5.11
N ALA A 108 -2.77 -5.84 5.12
CA ALA A 108 -2.15 -4.54 4.91
C ALA A 108 -2.42 -3.97 3.51
N PHE A 109 -2.61 -4.82 2.50
CA PHE A 109 -2.91 -4.38 1.14
C PHE A 109 -4.36 -3.92 0.93
N THR A 110 -5.27 -4.22 1.86
CA THR A 110 -6.69 -3.82 1.71
C THR A 110 -6.95 -2.36 2.08
N VAL A 111 -6.01 -1.69 2.76
CA VAL A 111 -6.25 -0.37 3.38
C VAL A 111 -6.03 0.82 2.43
N GLN A 112 -5.57 0.61 1.19
CA GLN A 112 -5.15 1.71 0.30
C GLN A 112 -6.18 2.13 -0.77
N LYS A 113 -7.45 1.73 -0.67
CA LYS A 113 -8.52 2.19 -1.60
C LYS A 113 -9.61 2.99 -0.89
N THR A 114 -9.22 3.96 -0.07
CA THR A 114 -10.15 5.00 0.35
C THR A 114 -9.79 6.27 -0.39
N ILE A 115 -10.62 6.66 -1.35
CA ILE A 115 -10.62 8.03 -1.86
C ILE A 115 -11.10 8.87 -0.67
N GLU A 116 -10.24 9.71 -0.11
CA GLU A 116 -10.64 10.71 0.88
C GLU A 116 -11.43 11.80 0.16
N VAL A 117 -12.68 11.50 -0.20
CA VAL A 117 -13.63 12.55 -0.58
C VAL A 117 -14.02 13.24 0.73
N PRO A 118 -13.72 14.53 0.93
CA PRO A 118 -14.26 15.26 2.06
C PRO A 118 -15.78 15.24 1.92
N LYS A 119 -16.45 14.39 2.70
CA LYS A 119 -17.90 14.34 2.75
C LYS A 119 -18.38 15.64 3.42
N PRO A 120 -19.16 16.51 2.75
CA PRO A 120 -19.78 17.63 3.44
C PRO A 120 -20.70 17.08 4.53
N GLU A 121 -20.74 17.76 5.68
CA GLU A 121 -21.41 17.35 6.93
C GLU A 121 -22.95 17.37 6.86
N ASN A 122 -23.55 16.92 5.76
CA ASN A 122 -25.00 16.79 5.60
C ASN A 122 -25.36 15.37 5.15
N THR A 123 -25.22 14.41 6.07
CA THR A 123 -25.94 13.14 6.01
C THR A 123 -26.66 13.00 7.33
N ASP A 124 -27.93 13.39 7.38
CA ASP A 124 -28.99 12.78 8.20
C ASP A 124 -30.33 13.54 8.05
N GLN A 125 -30.70 13.89 6.82
CA GLN A 125 -32.08 14.23 6.51
C GLN A 125 -32.38 13.79 5.07
N PRO A 126 -33.53 13.12 4.82
CA PRO A 126 -34.05 12.96 3.46
C PRO A 126 -34.41 14.36 2.98
N SER A 127 -33.40 15.04 2.46
CA SER A 127 -33.52 16.40 2.00
C SER A 127 -34.07 16.25 0.60
N THR A 128 -35.38 16.45 0.46
CA THR A 128 -35.87 17.17 -0.71
C THR A 128 -35.05 18.45 -0.77
N VAL A 129 -33.92 18.41 -1.49
CA VAL A 129 -33.08 19.57 -1.69
C VAL A 129 -33.90 20.47 -2.61
N GLN A 130 -34.70 21.35 -2.02
CA GLN A 130 -35.00 22.61 -2.68
C GLN A 130 -33.65 23.31 -2.71
N LEU A 131 -32.91 23.09 -3.80
CA LEU A 131 -31.80 23.94 -4.16
C LEU A 131 -32.42 25.33 -4.28
N ASP A 132 -31.97 26.27 -3.46
CA ASP A 132 -32.29 27.67 -3.67
C ASP A 132 -31.95 27.98 -5.14
N GLU A 133 -32.93 28.44 -5.93
CA GLU A 133 -32.84 28.65 -7.39
C GLU A 133 -31.63 29.52 -7.80
N GLU A 134 -31.03 30.25 -6.84
CA GLU A 134 -29.85 31.10 -7.02
C GLU A 134 -28.50 30.35 -6.94
N GLN A 135 -28.48 29.09 -6.48
CA GLN A 135 -27.24 28.29 -6.31
C GLN A 135 -27.05 27.24 -7.41
N GLU A 136 -28.08 26.96 -8.20
CA GLU A 136 -27.99 26.15 -9.42
C GLU A 136 -27.28 26.89 -10.56
N ASP A 137 -27.34 28.23 -10.56
CA ASP A 137 -26.78 29.09 -11.61
C ASP A 137 -25.24 29.01 -11.76
N GLU A 138 -24.53 28.47 -10.77
CA GLU A 138 -23.05 28.34 -10.77
C GLU A 138 -22.57 26.88 -10.63
N ALA A 139 -23.46 25.89 -10.77
CA ALA A 139 -23.12 24.48 -10.69
C ALA A 139 -23.31 23.79 -12.04
N VAL A 140 -22.38 22.90 -12.40
CA VAL A 140 -22.57 21.97 -13.53
C VAL A 140 -23.07 20.65 -12.98
N THR A 141 -24.16 20.14 -13.54
CA THR A 141 -24.71 18.85 -13.16
C THR A 141 -24.44 17.81 -14.25
N ILE A 142 -23.96 16.63 -13.87
CA ILE A 142 -23.85 15.47 -14.76
C ILE A 142 -24.86 14.44 -14.28
N HIS A 143 -25.87 14.17 -15.09
CA HIS A 143 -26.81 13.08 -14.90
C HIS A 143 -26.29 11.80 -15.59
N ILE A 144 -26.41 10.66 -14.90
CA ILE A 144 -26.04 9.34 -15.41
C ILE A 144 -27.25 8.42 -15.31
N ASP A 145 -27.83 8.11 -16.47
CA ASP A 145 -29.00 7.23 -16.59
C ASP A 145 -28.64 5.75 -16.38
N GLU A 146 -29.68 4.92 -16.22
CA GLU A 146 -29.58 3.44 -16.18
C GLU A 146 -28.83 2.87 -17.40
N ASP A 147 -29.04 3.48 -18.57
CA ASP A 147 -28.39 3.10 -19.83
C ASP A 147 -26.92 3.55 -19.92
N ASN A 148 -26.37 4.14 -18.85
CA ASN A 148 -25.01 4.68 -18.79
C ASN A 148 -24.75 5.82 -19.78
N MET A 149 -25.81 6.55 -20.13
CA MET A 149 -25.76 7.79 -20.88
C MET A 149 -25.35 8.93 -19.94
N TYR A 150 -24.49 9.85 -20.41
CA TYR A 150 -24.20 11.07 -19.67
C TYR A 150 -25.06 12.19 -20.21
N THR A 151 -25.67 12.97 -19.33
CA THR A 151 -26.35 14.21 -19.69
C THR A 151 -25.74 15.34 -18.88
N VAL A 152 -25.12 16.29 -19.57
CA VAL A 152 -24.51 17.46 -18.94
C VAL A 152 -25.53 18.58 -18.94
N ILE A 153 -25.93 18.99 -17.74
CA ILE A 153 -26.88 20.07 -17.51
C ILE A 153 -26.07 21.27 -17.03
N THR A 154 -26.15 22.35 -17.82
CA THR A 154 -25.62 23.67 -17.51
C THR A 154 -26.79 24.65 -17.37
N PRO A 155 -26.62 25.80 -16.69
CA PRO A 155 -27.71 26.79 -16.56
C PRO A 155 -28.27 27.26 -17.91
N ASP A 156 -27.44 27.26 -18.96
CA ASP A 156 -27.84 27.73 -20.28
C ASP A 156 -28.40 26.63 -21.20
N ASP A 157 -27.93 25.39 -21.06
CA ASP A 157 -28.24 24.28 -21.98
C ASP A 157 -28.13 22.90 -21.32
N GLU A 158 -28.88 21.94 -21.87
CA GLU A 158 -28.80 20.52 -21.52
C GLU A 158 -28.33 19.70 -22.73
N PHE A 159 -27.36 18.82 -22.50
CA PHE A 159 -26.71 18.07 -23.56
C PHE A 159 -26.48 16.59 -23.24
N GLU A 160 -27.14 15.75 -24.02
CA GLU A 160 -26.91 14.31 -24.05
C GLU A 160 -25.55 13.99 -24.70
N CYS A 161 -24.74 13.21 -23.99
CA CYS A 161 -23.38 12.85 -24.33
C CYS A 161 -23.21 11.32 -24.25
N PRO A 162 -23.40 10.57 -25.36
CA PRO A 162 -23.21 9.12 -25.39
C PRO A 162 -21.76 8.69 -25.22
N SER A 163 -20.82 9.55 -25.60
CA SER A 163 -19.40 9.30 -25.46
C SER A 163 -18.78 10.09 -24.32
N VAL A 164 -17.75 9.49 -23.71
CA VAL A 164 -16.93 10.14 -22.69
C VAL A 164 -16.27 11.40 -23.26
N GLN A 165 -15.78 11.35 -24.51
CA GLN A 165 -15.12 12.52 -25.12
C GLN A 165 -16.08 13.70 -25.30
N GLU A 166 -17.33 13.47 -25.67
CA GLU A 166 -18.33 14.55 -25.78
C GLU A 166 -18.58 15.19 -24.43
N MET A 167 -18.73 14.39 -23.38
CA MET A 167 -18.87 14.88 -22.00
C MET A 167 -17.68 15.80 -21.61
N TYR A 168 -16.43 15.39 -21.89
CA TYR A 168 -15.24 16.23 -21.63
C TYR A 168 -15.27 17.55 -22.39
N VAL A 169 -15.67 17.52 -23.67
CA VAL A 169 -15.76 18.74 -24.48
C VAL A 169 -16.82 19.68 -23.93
N ARG A 170 -17.99 19.17 -23.53
CA ARG A 170 -19.07 19.99 -22.94
C ARG A 170 -18.71 20.54 -21.57
N LEU A 171 -18.09 19.73 -20.71
CA LEU A 171 -17.56 20.21 -19.41
C LEU A 171 -16.53 21.34 -19.60
N ARG A 172 -15.66 21.22 -20.59
CA ARG A 172 -14.66 22.25 -20.89
C ARG A 172 -15.30 23.53 -21.45
N ASP A 173 -16.34 23.39 -22.26
CA ASP A 173 -17.10 24.51 -22.80
C ASP A 173 -17.87 25.24 -21.69
N ALA A 174 -18.53 24.48 -20.80
CA ALA A 174 -19.18 24.99 -19.59
C ALA A 174 -18.21 25.76 -18.69
N MET A 175 -16.96 25.30 -18.58
CA MET A 175 -15.90 25.97 -17.82
C MET A 175 -15.31 27.21 -18.51
N SER A 176 -15.62 27.39 -19.80
CA SER A 176 -15.30 28.60 -20.57
C SER A 176 -16.45 29.62 -20.55
N ALA A 177 -17.64 29.24 -20.07
CA ALA A 177 -18.77 30.13 -19.86
C ALA A 177 -18.49 31.10 -18.67
N THR A 178 -19.21 32.22 -18.65
CA THR A 178 -19.12 33.24 -17.59
C THR A 178 -20.53 33.48 -17.05
N PRO A 179 -20.83 33.19 -15.78
CA PRO A 179 -19.93 32.86 -14.67
C PRO A 179 -19.28 31.47 -14.78
N LYS A 180 -18.09 31.33 -14.19
CA LYS A 180 -17.37 30.04 -14.17
C LYS A 180 -17.92 29.19 -13.04
N PRO A 181 -18.41 27.97 -13.31
CA PRO A 181 -18.86 27.08 -12.25
C PRO A 181 -17.67 26.56 -11.42
N GLU A 182 -17.83 26.56 -10.09
CA GLU A 182 -16.82 26.03 -9.16
C GLU A 182 -17.23 24.66 -8.60
N ARG A 183 -18.52 24.30 -8.75
CA ARG A 183 -19.13 23.10 -8.17
C ARG A 183 -19.58 22.13 -9.27
N LEU A 184 -19.32 20.84 -9.04
CA LEU A 184 -19.82 19.73 -9.84
C LEU A 184 -20.82 18.90 -9.03
N ILE A 185 -22.01 18.69 -9.58
CA ILE A 185 -23.00 17.76 -9.00
C ILE A 185 -23.08 16.56 -9.94
N VAL A 186 -22.71 15.38 -9.45
CA VAL A 186 -22.88 14.11 -10.19
C VAL A 186 -24.12 13.43 -9.66
N GLN A 187 -25.16 13.35 -10.49
CA GLN A 187 -26.38 12.60 -10.24
C GLN A 187 -26.26 11.25 -10.94
N ALA A 188 -26.22 10.17 -10.17
CA ALA A 188 -26.11 8.84 -10.72
C ALA A 188 -27.32 7.98 -10.32
N ASN A 189 -27.92 7.31 -11.30
CA ASN A 189 -28.92 6.29 -11.03
C ASN A 189 -28.30 5.09 -10.27
N GLY A 190 -29.07 4.45 -9.40
CA GLY A 190 -28.65 3.25 -8.66
C GLY A 190 -28.20 2.07 -9.54
N GLU A 191 -28.73 1.97 -10.76
CA GLU A 191 -28.37 0.92 -11.74
C GLU A 191 -27.20 1.32 -12.65
N ALA A 192 -26.69 2.56 -12.56
CA ALA A 192 -25.56 3.01 -13.35
C ALA A 192 -24.26 2.27 -12.97
N THR A 193 -23.44 1.95 -13.96
CA THR A 193 -22.17 1.27 -13.70
C THR A 193 -21.19 2.16 -12.95
N HIS A 194 -20.52 1.59 -11.94
CA HIS A 194 -19.58 2.35 -11.12
C HIS A 194 -18.42 2.96 -11.93
N GLU A 195 -17.99 2.31 -13.01
CA GLU A 195 -16.98 2.82 -13.94
C GLU A 195 -17.39 4.17 -14.55
N ARG A 196 -18.67 4.34 -14.87
CA ARG A 196 -19.20 5.57 -15.47
C ARG A 196 -19.25 6.71 -14.47
N VAL A 197 -19.66 6.42 -13.23
CA VAL A 197 -19.64 7.39 -12.13
C VAL A 197 -18.21 7.88 -11.88
N ILE A 198 -17.23 6.98 -11.79
CA ILE A 198 -15.82 7.35 -11.63
C ILE A 198 -15.35 8.20 -12.82
N THR A 199 -15.69 7.80 -14.04
CA THR A 199 -15.30 8.55 -15.24
C THR A 199 -15.84 9.98 -15.23
N ALA A 200 -17.07 10.20 -14.77
CA ALA A 200 -17.66 11.53 -14.61
C ALA A 200 -16.96 12.36 -13.52
N LEU A 201 -16.62 11.73 -12.38
CA LEU A 201 -15.87 12.37 -11.29
C LEU A 201 -14.45 12.78 -11.74
N ASP A 202 -13.75 11.90 -12.44
CA ASP A 202 -12.42 12.15 -13.01
C ASP A 202 -12.48 13.30 -14.03
N ALA A 203 -13.53 13.32 -14.87
CA ALA A 203 -13.71 14.37 -15.86
C ALA A 203 -13.89 15.75 -15.24
N GLY A 204 -14.69 15.85 -14.17
CA GLY A 204 -14.85 17.11 -13.45
C GLY A 204 -13.56 17.58 -12.77
N ALA A 205 -12.82 16.65 -12.16
CA ALA A 205 -11.53 16.95 -11.54
C ALA A 205 -10.48 17.42 -12.56
N GLU A 206 -10.43 16.82 -13.75
CA GLU A 206 -9.50 17.20 -14.83
C GLU A 206 -9.76 18.62 -15.34
N VAL A 207 -11.03 19.02 -15.43
CA VAL A 207 -11.42 20.37 -15.91
C VAL A 207 -11.21 21.43 -14.80
N GLY A 208 -11.02 21.00 -13.56
CA GLY A 208 -10.67 21.85 -12.42
C GLY A 208 -11.84 22.25 -11.53
N LEU A 209 -12.93 21.46 -11.54
CA LEU A 209 -14.01 21.57 -10.55
C LEU A 209 -13.50 20.95 -9.25
N THR A 210 -13.46 21.77 -8.20
CA THR A 210 -12.81 21.38 -6.92
C THR A 210 -13.80 20.92 -5.87
N ASP A 211 -15.04 21.42 -5.94
CA ASP A 211 -16.12 20.99 -5.07
C ASP A 211 -17.01 20.00 -5.84
N VAL A 212 -16.98 18.73 -5.44
CA VAL A 212 -17.69 17.65 -6.13
C VAL A 212 -18.67 17.00 -5.17
N GLN A 213 -19.94 16.99 -5.55
CA GLN A 213 -21.03 16.38 -4.80
C GLN A 213 -21.61 15.21 -5.61
N LEU A 214 -21.62 14.02 -5.00
CA LEU A 214 -22.29 12.84 -5.57
C LEU A 214 -23.68 12.71 -4.94
N VAL A 215 -24.71 12.61 -5.78
CA VAL A 215 -26.11 12.38 -5.39
C VAL A 215 -26.58 11.14 -6.13
N THR A 216 -27.20 10.21 -5.42
CA THR A 216 -27.88 9.06 -6.03
C THR A 216 -29.32 9.45 -6.30
N VAL A 217 -29.76 9.31 -7.55
CA VAL A 217 -31.15 9.52 -7.95
C VAL A 217 -31.77 8.16 -8.18
N GLU A 218 -32.96 7.93 -7.64
CA GLU A 218 -33.78 6.78 -7.97
C GLU A 218 -34.84 7.30 -8.96
N ASP A 219 -34.73 6.92 -10.24
CA ASP A 219 -35.75 7.26 -11.23
C ASP A 219 -36.99 6.39 -10.98
N ASP A 220 -37.82 6.77 -10.01
CA ASP A 220 -39.14 6.18 -9.77
C ASP A 220 -40.08 6.55 -10.93
N PHE A 221 -40.08 5.73 -11.99
CA PHE A 221 -41.11 5.75 -13.05
C PHE A 221 -42.38 4.98 -12.66
#